data_AF-A0A6P8WPQ7-F1
#
_entry.id   AF-A0A6P8WPQ7-F1
#
_cell.length_a   1.000
_cell.length_b   1.000
_cell.length_c   1.000
_cell.angle_alpha   90.00
_cell.angle_beta   90.00
_cell.angle_gamma   90.00
#
_symmetry.space_group_name_H-M   'P 1'
#
loop_
_entity.id
_entity.type
_entity.pdbx_description
1 polymer ?
#
loop_
_entity_poly.entity_id
_entity_poly.type
_entity_poly.pdbx_seq_one_letter_code
_entity_poly.pdbx_strand_id
1 'polypeptide(L)'
;MSKQQTSLYSVLLLCGFLALVECRHPFDFFEESFEDFEHCLQSNNITHAEYEAFESFGNKENLLKGKVEAKFKCNIDCQLQKQPIKWLNQQGRMDLKLMNATTEAAESITNCMKDAPSEQCSYSFKLVICAYLANHPVVDYEYNEESLFELPADDYEYQTEETHETVNNANNILNVLQINIPN
;
A
#
# COMPACT_ATOMS: atom_id res chain seq x y z
N MET A 1 40.66 -27.04 12.99
CA MET A 1 39.39 -26.72 12.30
C MET A 1 39.48 -25.30 11.76
N SER A 2 39.01 -25.14 10.53
CA SER A 2 39.49 -24.18 9.54
C SER A 2 38.96 -22.75 9.75
N LYS A 3 39.85 -21.74 9.57
CA LYS A 3 39.53 -20.30 9.46
C LYS A 3 38.54 -19.95 8.33
N GLN A 4 38.13 -20.93 7.53
CA GLN A 4 37.26 -20.78 6.37
C GLN A 4 35.77 -20.82 6.73
N GLN A 5 35.41 -21.23 7.96
CA GLN A 5 34.01 -21.36 8.39
C GLN A 5 33.42 -20.08 8.99
N THR A 6 34.25 -19.14 9.49
CA THR A 6 33.77 -17.86 10.04
C THR A 6 33.49 -16.81 8.96
N SER A 7 33.94 -17.03 7.72
CA SER A 7 33.78 -16.06 6.62
C SER A 7 32.40 -16.11 5.96
N LEU A 8 31.68 -17.23 6.03
CA LEU A 8 30.39 -17.40 5.37
C LEU A 8 29.22 -16.80 6.17
N TYR A 9 29.31 -16.84 7.50
CA TYR A 9 28.28 -16.26 8.37
C TYR A 9 28.26 -14.72 8.32
N SER A 10 29.41 -14.06 8.14
CA SER A 10 29.48 -12.61 8.02
C SER A 10 28.90 -12.08 6.69
N VAL A 11 28.95 -12.87 5.61
CA VAL A 11 28.37 -12.48 4.31
C VAL A 11 26.84 -12.66 4.32
N LEU A 12 26.34 -13.74 4.93
CA LEU A 12 24.90 -13.98 5.09
C LEU A 12 24.22 -12.94 6.00
N LEU A 13 24.88 -12.51 7.07
CA LEU A 13 24.39 -11.41 7.92
C LEU A 13 24.33 -10.08 7.17
N LEU A 14 25.31 -9.77 6.30
CA LEU A 14 25.28 -8.52 5.52
C LEU A 14 24.18 -8.50 4.45
N CYS A 15 23.80 -9.64 3.88
CA CYS A 15 22.71 -9.70 2.90
C CYS A 15 21.32 -9.54 3.54
N GLY A 16 21.14 -9.91 4.81
CA GLY A 16 19.87 -9.74 5.53
C GLY A 16 19.50 -8.28 5.79
N PHE A 17 20.49 -7.42 6.03
CA PHE A 17 20.24 -6.00 6.34
C PHE A 17 19.89 -5.15 5.11
N LEU A 18 20.33 -5.54 3.90
CA LEU A 18 20.08 -4.75 2.69
C LEU A 18 18.69 -4.99 2.08
N ALA A 19 18.02 -6.10 2.42
CA ALA A 19 16.69 -6.42 1.89
C ALA A 19 15.54 -5.68 2.62
N LEU A 20 15.79 -5.11 3.80
CA LEU A 20 14.75 -4.46 4.61
C LEU A 20 14.24 -3.12 4.02
N VAL A 21 15.01 -2.49 3.13
CA VAL A 21 14.66 -1.18 2.55
C VAL A 21 13.59 -1.30 1.45
N GLU A 22 13.36 -2.50 0.91
CA GLU A 22 12.48 -2.69 -0.25
C GLU A 22 10.99 -2.71 0.08
N CYS A 23 10.61 -2.90 1.35
CA CYS A 23 9.21 -3.09 1.74
C CYS A 23 8.40 -1.80 1.94
N ARG A 24 9.03 -0.62 1.91
CA ARG A 24 8.33 0.65 2.17
C ARG A 24 7.76 1.26 0.89
N HIS A 25 6.47 1.57 0.91
CA HIS A 25 5.77 2.35 -0.11
C HIS A 25 5.66 3.83 0.30
N PRO A 26 5.66 4.79 -0.66
CA PRO A 26 5.51 6.22 -0.34
C PRO A 26 4.23 6.60 0.40
N PHE A 27 3.22 5.72 0.37
CA PHE A 27 1.89 5.95 0.92
C PHE A 27 1.65 5.20 2.23
N ASP A 28 2.59 4.39 2.71
CA ASP A 28 2.45 3.61 3.96
C ASP A 28 2.26 4.48 5.22
N PHE A 29 2.53 5.78 5.13
CA PHE A 29 2.35 6.70 6.25
C PHE A 29 0.90 7.21 6.39
N PHE A 30 0.03 6.94 5.41
CA PHE A 30 -1.35 7.41 5.44
C PHE A 30 -2.15 6.65 6.50
N GLU A 31 -2.54 7.36 7.56
CA GLU A 31 -3.37 6.86 8.66
C GLU A 31 -4.80 7.48 8.67
N GLU A 32 -5.36 7.87 7.52
CA GLU A 32 -6.73 8.41 7.52
C GLU A 32 -7.77 7.33 7.84
N SER A 33 -8.96 7.79 8.24
CA SER A 33 -10.09 6.89 8.43
C SER A 33 -10.52 6.26 7.09
N PHE A 34 -11.13 5.07 7.14
CA PHE A 34 -11.73 4.44 5.96
C PHE A 34 -12.75 5.37 5.28
N GLU A 35 -13.52 6.13 6.07
CA GLU A 35 -14.51 7.09 5.54
C GLU A 35 -13.86 8.24 4.76
N ASP A 36 -12.74 8.78 5.28
CA ASP A 36 -11.98 9.82 4.57
C ASP A 36 -11.30 9.27 3.32
N PHE A 37 -10.76 8.05 3.38
CA PHE A 37 -10.20 7.35 2.23
C PHE A 37 -11.23 7.18 1.11
N GLU A 38 -12.40 6.61 1.42
CA GLU A 38 -13.51 6.45 0.47
C GLU A 38 -13.97 7.78 -0.12
N HIS A 39 -14.11 8.80 0.73
CA HIS A 39 -14.48 10.14 0.29
C HIS A 39 -13.46 10.70 -0.72
N CYS A 40 -12.16 10.51 -0.49
CA CYS A 40 -11.11 10.98 -1.38
C CYS A 40 -11.13 10.25 -2.74
N LEU A 41 -11.35 8.94 -2.76
CA LEU A 41 -11.51 8.17 -3.99
C LEU A 41 -12.70 8.68 -4.81
N GLN A 42 -13.87 8.79 -4.19
CA GLN A 42 -15.11 9.22 -4.84
C GLN A 42 -15.01 10.65 -5.38
N SER A 43 -14.46 11.56 -4.59
CA SER A 43 -14.28 12.97 -4.98
C SER A 43 -13.36 13.15 -6.19
N ASN A 44 -12.46 12.18 -6.42
CA ASN A 44 -11.52 12.19 -7.54
C ASN A 44 -11.89 11.19 -8.65
N ASN A 45 -13.07 10.57 -8.55
CA ASN A 45 -13.59 9.63 -9.54
C ASN A 45 -12.63 8.45 -9.79
N ILE A 46 -12.11 7.88 -8.70
CA ILE A 46 -11.19 6.74 -8.69
C ILE A 46 -11.93 5.54 -8.09
N THR A 47 -11.88 4.42 -8.78
CA THR A 47 -12.33 3.13 -8.24
C THR A 47 -11.24 2.49 -7.38
N HIS A 48 -11.63 1.60 -6.47
CA HIS A 48 -10.68 0.80 -5.68
C HIS A 48 -9.64 0.09 -6.55
N ALA A 49 -10.08 -0.60 -7.61
CA ALA A 49 -9.18 -1.32 -8.51
C ALA A 49 -8.17 -0.38 -9.22
N GLU A 50 -8.58 0.84 -9.57
CA GLU A 50 -7.65 1.84 -10.12
C GLU A 50 -6.65 2.32 -9.07
N TYR A 51 -7.10 2.50 -7.83
CA TYR A 51 -6.23 2.92 -6.73
C TYR A 51 -5.21 1.82 -6.38
N GLU A 52 -5.64 0.56 -6.25
CA GLU A 52 -4.78 -0.60 -6.02
C GLU A 52 -3.70 -0.74 -7.12
N ALA A 53 -4.07 -0.57 -8.39
CA ALA A 53 -3.12 -0.58 -9.48
C ALA A 53 -2.13 0.60 -9.39
N PHE A 54 -2.62 1.78 -9.02
CA PHE A 54 -1.83 2.99 -8.83
C PHE A 54 -0.80 2.86 -7.69
N GLU A 55 -1.19 2.31 -6.55
CA GLU A 55 -0.30 2.16 -5.38
C GLU A 55 0.51 0.85 -5.38
N SER A 56 0.30 -0.01 -6.37
CA SER A 56 1.05 -1.27 -6.45
C SER A 56 2.56 -1.04 -6.46
N PHE A 57 3.31 -1.94 -5.80
CA PHE A 57 4.78 -1.92 -5.84
C PHE A 57 5.34 -1.96 -7.27
N GLY A 58 4.62 -2.61 -8.20
CA GLY A 58 4.98 -2.62 -9.62
C GLY A 58 4.92 -1.24 -10.30
N ASN A 59 4.15 -0.30 -9.76
CA ASN A 59 4.05 1.07 -10.25
C ASN A 59 4.99 2.06 -9.53
N LYS A 60 5.70 1.63 -8.48
CA LYS A 60 6.55 2.49 -7.63
C LYS A 60 7.54 3.35 -8.41
N GLU A 61 8.16 2.80 -9.46
CA GLU A 61 9.11 3.58 -10.29
C GLU A 61 8.42 4.76 -11.00
N ASN A 62 7.18 4.59 -11.48
CA ASN A 62 6.42 5.67 -12.10
C ASN A 62 6.01 6.73 -11.07
N LEU A 63 5.65 6.31 -9.85
CA LEU A 63 5.35 7.20 -8.74
C LEU A 63 6.54 8.11 -8.42
N LEU A 64 7.73 7.52 -8.27
CA LEU A 64 8.97 8.25 -7.98
C LEU A 64 9.39 9.19 -9.12
N LYS A 65 9.07 8.86 -10.37
CA LYS A 65 9.27 9.73 -11.54
C LYS A 65 8.18 10.79 -11.70
N GLY A 66 7.14 10.79 -10.87
CA GLY A 66 6.01 11.72 -10.96
C GLY A 66 5.11 11.54 -12.19
N LYS A 67 5.24 10.41 -12.89
CA LYS A 67 4.46 10.05 -14.09
C LYS A 67 3.09 9.50 -13.70
N VAL A 68 2.27 10.36 -13.11
CA VAL A 68 0.98 10.02 -12.50
C VAL A 68 -0.09 10.97 -13.01
N GLU A 69 -1.28 10.45 -13.29
CA GLU A 69 -2.44 11.23 -13.70
C GLU A 69 -2.90 12.20 -12.61
N ALA A 70 -3.55 13.31 -13.00
CA ALA A 70 -3.97 14.35 -12.08
C ALA A 70 -4.94 13.85 -10.99
N LYS A 71 -5.87 12.94 -11.34
CA LYS A 71 -6.84 12.40 -10.38
C LYS A 71 -6.19 11.73 -9.18
N PHE A 72 -5.15 10.92 -9.40
CA PHE A 72 -4.43 10.24 -8.33
C PHE A 72 -3.62 11.24 -7.48
N LYS A 73 -3.01 12.26 -8.10
CA LYS A 73 -2.33 13.33 -7.35
C LYS A 73 -3.30 14.07 -6.43
N CYS A 74 -4.52 14.35 -6.91
CA CYS A 74 -5.54 15.01 -6.11
C CYS A 74 -6.14 14.10 -5.03
N ASN A 75 -6.19 12.79 -5.26
CA ASN A 75 -6.51 11.83 -4.22
C ASN A 75 -5.47 11.86 -3.08
N ILE A 76 -4.17 11.86 -3.43
CA ILE A 76 -3.08 11.98 -2.45
C ILE A 76 -3.16 13.31 -1.68
N ASP A 77 -3.46 14.43 -2.34
CA ASP A 77 -3.69 15.71 -1.66
C ASP A 77 -4.88 15.64 -0.69
N CYS A 78 -5.98 15.03 -1.11
CA CYS A 78 -7.15 14.83 -0.26
C CYS A 78 -6.81 14.01 0.99
N GLN A 79 -6.19 12.84 0.84
CA GLN A 79 -5.77 12.00 1.97
C GLN A 79 -4.81 12.77 2.90
N LEU A 80 -3.84 13.49 2.33
CA LEU A 80 -2.88 14.30 3.10
C LEU A 80 -3.55 15.40 3.92
N GLN A 81 -4.62 16.03 3.42
CA GLN A 81 -5.39 17.00 4.17
C GLN A 81 -6.19 16.36 5.32
N LYS A 82 -6.57 15.08 5.18
CA LYS A 82 -7.34 14.31 6.17
C LYS A 82 -6.49 13.64 7.24
N GLN A 83 -5.18 13.55 7.05
CA GLN A 83 -4.26 12.97 8.03
C GLN A 83 -4.42 13.55 9.45
N PRO A 84 -4.36 12.73 10.51
CA PRO A 84 -4.40 13.21 11.88
C PRO A 84 -3.16 14.06 12.21
N ILE A 85 -1.98 13.60 11.78
CA ILE A 85 -0.73 14.36 11.85
C ILE A 85 -0.64 15.24 10.61
N LYS A 86 -0.76 16.56 10.80
CA LYS A 86 -0.78 17.50 9.68
C LYS A 86 0.61 17.71 9.10
N TRP A 87 0.72 17.71 7.78
CA TRP A 87 1.96 18.08 7.07
C TRP A 87 1.85 19.44 6.36
N LEU A 88 0.62 19.87 6.11
CA LEU A 88 0.31 21.11 5.41
C LEU A 88 -0.16 22.17 6.42
N ASN A 89 0.29 23.40 6.22
CA ASN A 89 -0.24 24.58 6.90
C ASN A 89 -1.60 25.01 6.30
N GLN A 90 -2.16 26.10 6.83
CA GLN A 90 -3.44 26.65 6.38
C GLN A 90 -3.45 27.10 4.91
N GLN A 91 -2.27 27.32 4.30
CA GLN A 91 -2.12 27.68 2.89
C GLN A 91 -1.91 26.46 1.97
N GLY A 92 -1.98 25.23 2.50
CA GLY A 92 -1.73 24.01 1.72
C GLY A 92 -0.26 23.81 1.37
N ARG A 93 0.67 24.42 2.12
CA ARG A 93 2.11 24.32 1.92
C ARG A 93 2.77 23.53 3.04
N MET A 94 3.92 22.92 2.74
CA MET A 94 4.63 22.09 3.71
C MET A 94 5.00 22.90 4.94
N ASP A 95 4.83 22.30 6.12
CA ASP A 95 5.34 22.84 7.38
C ASP A 95 6.14 21.74 8.09
N LEU A 96 7.47 21.90 8.07
CA LEU A 96 8.42 20.93 8.61
C LEU A 96 8.22 20.67 10.10
N LYS A 97 7.67 21.63 10.84
CA LYS A 97 7.35 21.44 12.27
C LYS A 97 6.10 20.59 12.44
N LEU A 98 5.06 20.82 11.62
CA LEU A 98 3.85 20.00 11.65
C LEU A 98 4.16 18.55 11.22
N MET A 99 5.02 18.39 10.22
CA MET A 99 5.55 17.08 9.78
C MET A 99 6.37 16.36 10.87
N ASN A 100 6.81 17.05 11.93
CA ASN A 100 7.76 16.52 12.91
C ASN A 100 9.04 15.98 12.23
N ALA A 101 9.56 16.71 11.24
CA ALA A 101 10.74 16.31 10.49
C ALA A 101 12.02 16.50 11.33
N THR A 102 12.91 15.50 11.30
CA THR A 102 14.28 15.64 11.81
C THR A 102 15.05 16.67 10.99
N THR A 103 16.14 17.22 11.52
CA THR A 103 16.96 18.21 10.80
C THR A 103 17.43 17.69 9.43
N GLU A 104 17.87 16.44 9.36
CA GLU A 104 18.33 15.82 8.10
C GLU A 104 17.18 15.63 7.11
N ALA A 105 16.03 15.12 7.57
CA ALA A 105 14.86 14.97 6.70
C ALA A 105 14.35 16.33 6.21
N ALA A 106 14.32 17.33 7.10
CA ALA A 106 13.89 18.69 6.78
C ALA A 106 14.74 19.34 5.68
N GLU A 107 16.06 19.19 5.74
CA GLU A 107 16.97 19.69 4.69
C GLU A 107 16.72 18.96 3.36
N SER A 108 16.62 17.63 3.39
CA SER A 108 16.37 16.81 2.20
C SER A 108 15.03 17.14 1.53
N ILE A 109 13.95 17.21 2.31
CA ILE A 109 12.61 17.58 1.84
C ILE A 109 12.62 18.99 1.24
N THR A 110 13.23 19.96 1.94
CA THR A 110 13.31 21.34 1.44
C THR A 110 14.04 21.41 0.11
N ASN A 111 15.16 20.70 -0.03
CA ASN A 111 15.92 20.65 -1.28
C ASN A 111 15.12 19.99 -2.41
N CYS A 112 14.42 18.89 -2.14
CA CYS A 112 13.57 18.19 -3.11
C CYS A 112 12.37 19.05 -3.58
N MET A 113 11.86 19.91 -2.70
CA MET A 113 10.70 20.78 -2.97
C MET A 113 11.03 22.13 -3.61
N LYS A 114 12.30 22.46 -3.89
CA LYS A 114 12.70 23.76 -4.49
C LYS A 114 11.93 24.13 -5.75
N ASP A 115 11.72 23.15 -6.62
CA ASP A 115 10.98 23.30 -7.89
C ASP A 115 9.59 22.63 -7.80
N ALA A 116 8.89 22.82 -6.67
CA ALA A 116 7.56 22.25 -6.52
C ALA A 116 6.55 22.93 -7.45
N PRO A 117 5.64 22.16 -8.09
CA PRO A 117 4.55 22.73 -8.87
C PRO A 117 3.68 23.68 -8.04
N SER A 118 3.14 24.72 -8.67
CA SER A 118 2.21 25.64 -8.00
C SER A 118 0.81 25.05 -7.78
N GLU A 119 0.42 24.15 -8.68
CA GLU A 119 -0.84 23.39 -8.64
C GLU A 119 -0.83 22.46 -7.41
N GLN A 120 -1.91 22.51 -6.63
CA GLN A 120 -1.96 21.96 -5.26
C GLN A 120 -1.81 20.44 -5.22
N CYS A 121 -2.51 19.70 -6.08
CA CYS A 121 -2.44 18.25 -6.11
C CYS A 121 -1.03 17.77 -6.45
N SER A 122 -0.41 18.39 -7.45
CA SER A 122 0.97 18.09 -7.85
C SER A 122 1.99 18.52 -6.80
N TYR A 123 1.74 19.60 -6.07
CA TYR A 123 2.56 20.04 -4.93
C TYR A 123 2.54 18.97 -3.81
N SER A 124 1.36 18.58 -3.35
CA SER A 124 1.19 17.59 -2.27
C SER A 124 1.73 16.22 -2.65
N PHE A 125 1.47 15.78 -3.88
CA PHE A 125 2.06 14.54 -4.39
C PHE A 125 3.59 14.60 -4.34
N LYS A 126 4.20 15.70 -4.84
CA LYS A 126 5.66 15.86 -4.79
C LYS A 126 6.18 15.88 -3.35
N LEU A 127 5.46 16.53 -2.42
CA LEU A 127 5.83 16.54 -1.00
C LEU A 127 5.90 15.13 -0.41
N VAL A 128 4.90 14.29 -0.67
CA VAL A 128 4.88 12.90 -0.21
C VAL A 128 6.07 12.11 -0.75
N ILE A 129 6.36 12.24 -2.05
CA ILE A 129 7.53 11.59 -2.65
C ILE A 129 8.84 12.12 -2.04
N CYS A 130 8.96 13.43 -1.83
CA CYS A 130 10.14 14.04 -1.21
C CYS A 130 10.34 13.56 0.24
N ALA A 131 9.26 13.44 1.02
CA ALA A 131 9.30 12.91 2.37
C ALA A 131 9.74 11.44 2.37
N TYR A 132 9.17 10.62 1.49
CA TYR A 132 9.58 9.23 1.30
C TYR A 132 11.09 9.12 0.98
N LEU A 133 11.60 9.90 0.04
CA LEU A 133 13.02 9.93 -0.33
C LEU A 133 13.93 10.43 0.81
N ALA A 134 13.38 11.25 1.71
CA ALA A 134 14.04 11.70 2.93
C ALA A 134 13.89 10.71 4.11
N ASN A 135 13.34 9.51 3.86
CA ASN A 135 13.03 8.50 4.87
C ASN A 135 12.12 9.03 5.98
N HIS A 136 11.12 9.85 5.63
CA HIS A 136 10.21 10.52 6.55
C HIS A 136 8.74 10.15 6.28
N PRO A 137 7.93 9.81 7.31
CA PRO A 137 8.35 9.64 8.70
C PRO A 137 9.30 8.45 8.83
N VAL A 138 10.08 8.39 9.91
CA VAL A 138 10.90 7.20 10.17
C VAL A 138 9.93 6.10 10.60
N VAL A 139 9.77 5.08 9.78
CA VAL A 139 8.99 3.89 10.17
C VAL A 139 9.94 3.03 10.99
N ASP A 140 9.78 3.07 12.30
CA ASP A 140 10.54 2.18 13.19
C ASP A 140 9.84 0.82 13.15
N TYR A 141 10.41 -0.13 12.42
CA TYR A 141 10.00 -1.52 12.53
C TYR A 141 10.56 -2.07 13.84
N GLU A 142 9.99 -1.65 14.99
CA GLU A 142 10.21 -2.39 16.22
C GLU A 142 9.65 -3.80 15.99
N TYR A 143 10.57 -4.75 15.77
CA TYR A 143 10.25 -6.18 15.74
C TYR A 143 9.87 -6.58 17.17
N ASN A 144 8.64 -6.27 17.58
CA ASN A 144 8.09 -6.81 18.80
C ASN A 144 7.87 -8.31 18.57
N GLU A 145 8.66 -9.15 19.24
CA GLU A 145 8.46 -10.60 19.30
C GLU A 145 7.02 -10.99 19.75
N GLU A 146 6.24 -10.02 20.25
CA GLU A 146 4.84 -10.18 20.65
C GLU A 146 3.81 -10.14 19.51
N SER A 147 4.16 -9.79 18.26
CA SER A 147 3.23 -9.95 17.13
C SER A 147 3.35 -11.33 16.48
N LEU A 148 3.43 -12.38 17.30
CA LEU A 148 3.05 -13.71 16.84
C LEU A 148 1.53 -13.69 16.74
N PHE A 149 1.03 -13.59 15.51
CA PHE A 149 -0.37 -13.84 15.18
C PHE A 149 -0.75 -15.15 15.87
N GLU A 150 -1.52 -15.08 16.97
CA GLU A 150 -2.28 -16.23 17.44
C GLU A 150 -3.26 -16.54 16.32
N LEU A 151 -2.85 -17.40 15.39
CA LEU A 151 -3.77 -18.09 14.53
C LEU A 151 -4.61 -18.92 15.50
N PRO A 152 -5.91 -18.66 15.67
CA PRO A 152 -6.74 -19.61 16.40
C PRO A 152 -6.60 -20.95 15.69
N ALA A 153 -5.99 -21.91 16.39
CA ALA A 153 -6.10 -23.30 16.02
C ALA A 153 -7.57 -23.69 16.19
N ASP A 154 -8.16 -24.22 15.12
CA ASP A 154 -9.47 -24.89 15.07
C ASP A 154 -10.66 -23.90 15.16
N ASP A 155 -11.55 -23.70 14.19
CA ASP A 155 -12.22 -24.63 13.30
C ASP A 155 -12.54 -23.97 11.94
N TYR A 156 -11.93 -24.44 10.85
CA TYR A 156 -12.50 -24.29 9.51
C TYR A 156 -12.98 -25.67 9.05
N GLU A 157 -14.29 -25.90 9.15
CA GLU A 157 -14.94 -27.06 8.55
C GLU A 157 -14.87 -26.92 7.02
N TYR A 158 -13.91 -27.61 6.41
CA TYR A 158 -13.76 -27.70 4.97
C TYR A 158 -14.84 -28.64 4.41
N GLN A 159 -15.92 -28.07 3.86
CA GLN A 159 -16.83 -28.84 3.02
C GLN A 159 -16.11 -29.19 1.71
N THR A 160 -15.65 -30.45 1.63
CA THR A 160 -15.30 -31.09 0.37
C THR A 160 -16.60 -31.47 -0.35
N GLU A 161 -16.92 -30.79 -1.45
CA GLU A 161 -17.78 -31.38 -2.47
C GLU A 161 -16.98 -32.52 -3.14
N GLU A 162 -17.20 -33.75 -2.67
CA GLU A 162 -16.76 -34.95 -3.39
C GLU A 162 -17.58 -35.07 -4.69
N THR A 163 -16.91 -34.79 -5.80
CA THR A 163 -17.36 -35.24 -7.12
C THR A 163 -17.05 -36.73 -7.26
N HIS A 164 -18.02 -37.57 -6.88
CA HIS A 164 -17.98 -39.01 -7.16
C HIS A 164 -18.79 -39.31 -8.43
N GLU A 165 -18.10 -39.37 -9.57
CA GLU A 165 -18.55 -40.19 -10.69
C GLU A 165 -18.56 -41.66 -10.25
N THR A 166 -19.73 -42.28 -10.13
CA THR A 166 -19.88 -43.71 -10.41
C THR A 166 -21.26 -44.05 -10.98
N VAL A 167 -21.18 -44.43 -12.24
CA VAL A 167 -22.08 -45.18 -13.12
C VAL A 167 -22.96 -46.27 -12.47
N ASN A 168 -24.20 -46.36 -12.98
CA ASN A 168 -25.23 -47.44 -12.93
C ASN A 168 -26.11 -47.59 -11.68
N ASN A 169 -27.43 -47.33 -11.80
CA ASN A 169 -28.42 -48.32 -12.29
C ASN A 169 -29.85 -47.71 -12.35
N ALA A 170 -30.68 -48.35 -13.15
CA ALA A 170 -31.98 -47.99 -13.71
C ALA A 170 -33.13 -47.54 -12.77
N ASN A 171 -34.03 -46.79 -13.41
CA ASN A 171 -35.47 -46.58 -13.17
C ASN A 171 -35.88 -45.39 -12.29
N ASN A 172 -36.88 -44.67 -12.81
CA ASN A 172 -37.59 -43.51 -12.24
C ASN A 172 -36.76 -42.21 -12.26
N ILE A 173 -37.16 -41.10 -12.88
CA ILE A 173 -38.50 -40.52 -12.96
C ILE A 173 -38.66 -39.74 -14.28
N LEU A 174 -39.79 -40.04 -14.89
CA LEU A 174 -40.48 -39.36 -15.97
C LEU A 174 -40.90 -37.94 -15.52
N ASN A 175 -40.74 -36.94 -16.41
CA ASN A 175 -41.31 -35.59 -16.31
C ASN A 175 -40.66 -34.72 -15.21
N VAL A 176 -40.32 -33.46 -15.47
CA VAL A 176 -41.29 -32.39 -15.69
C VAL A 176 -40.58 -31.17 -16.31
N LEU A 177 -41.15 -30.72 -17.43
CA LEU A 177 -41.13 -29.35 -17.98
C LEU A 177 -39.86 -28.84 -18.70
N GLN A 178 -39.87 -29.12 -20.00
CA GLN A 178 -39.53 -28.14 -21.04
C GLN A 178 -40.31 -26.84 -20.85
N ILE A 179 -39.62 -25.70 -20.86
CA ILE A 179 -40.11 -24.45 -21.44
C ILE A 179 -38.92 -23.75 -22.10
N ASN A 180 -38.87 -23.78 -23.45
CA ASN A 180 -38.01 -22.91 -24.25
C ASN A 180 -38.89 -22.24 -25.33
N ILE A 181 -39.17 -20.95 -25.10
CA ILE A 181 -39.02 -19.76 -25.98
C ILE A 181 -39.56 -19.84 -27.45
N PRO A 182 -40.26 -18.78 -27.94
CA PRO A 182 -41.14 -18.84 -29.10
C PRO A 182 -40.44 -18.61 -30.44
N ASN A 183 -41.02 -19.21 -31.49
CA ASN A 183 -41.38 -18.58 -32.77
C ASN A 183 -42.24 -19.53 -33.60
#